data_AF-A0A924BK48-F1
#
_entry.id   AF-A0A924BK48-F1
#
_cell.length_a   1.000
_cell.length_b   1.000
_cell.length_c   1.000
_cell.angle_alpha   90.00
_cell.angle_beta   90.00
_cell.angle_gamma   90.00
#
_symmetry.space_group_name_H-M   'P 1'
#
loop_
_entity.id
_entity.type
_entity.pdbx_description
1 polymer ?
#
loop_
_entity_poly.entity_id
_entity_poly.type
_entity_poly.pdbx_seq_one_letter_code
_entity_poly.pdbx_strand_id
1 'polypeptide(L)'
;YTWQKQLHLYEVPFYYIEYGMAQLGAVALWKNFKGDADKTFQQYTDALSLGYSKTIPEIYSTAGISFDFSEAYVKGLMEFVWKELELSTPE
;
A
#
# COMPACT_ATOMS: atom_id res chain seq x y z
N TYR A 1 -19.00 -17.34 -13.58
CA TYR A 1 -18.21 -16.42 -14.44
C TYR A 1 -18.11 -15.00 -13.86
N THR A 2 -17.97 -14.83 -12.53
CA THR A 2 -17.96 -13.48 -11.91
C THR A 2 -16.80 -12.61 -12.39
N TRP A 3 -15.64 -13.20 -12.70
CA TRP A 3 -14.48 -12.49 -13.24
C TRP A 3 -14.75 -11.81 -14.58
N GLN A 4 -15.71 -12.29 -15.38
CA GLN A 4 -16.09 -11.63 -16.65
C GLN A 4 -16.78 -10.28 -16.43
N LYS A 5 -17.24 -10.00 -15.20
CA LYS A 5 -17.74 -8.67 -14.82
C LYS A 5 -16.60 -7.67 -14.57
N GLN A 6 -15.35 -8.13 -14.50
CA GLN A 6 -14.21 -7.26 -14.23
C GLN A 6 -13.75 -6.55 -15.49
N LEU A 7 -14.18 -5.29 -15.65
CA LEU A 7 -13.89 -4.46 -16.82
C LEU A 7 -12.40 -4.37 -17.16
N HIS A 8 -11.55 -4.28 -16.14
CA HIS A 8 -10.09 -4.18 -16.29
C HIS A 8 -9.48 -5.32 -17.12
N LEU A 9 -10.06 -6.52 -17.10
CA LEU A 9 -9.54 -7.63 -17.91
C LEU A 9 -9.74 -7.41 -19.42
N TYR A 10 -10.70 -6.55 -19.80
CA TYR A 10 -11.05 -6.27 -21.19
C TYR A 10 -10.48 -4.94 -21.69
N GLU A 11 -10.45 -3.91 -20.83
CA GLU A 11 -10.01 -2.57 -21.23
C GLU A 11 -8.52 -2.32 -20.98
N VAL A 12 -7.99 -2.78 -19.83
CA VAL A 12 -6.62 -2.49 -19.39
C VAL A 12 -5.98 -3.74 -18.77
N PRO A 13 -5.53 -4.70 -19.61
CA PRO A 13 -4.99 -5.97 -19.14
C PRO A 13 -3.85 -5.77 -18.12
N PHE A 14 -3.78 -6.66 -17.13
CA PHE A 14 -2.82 -6.66 -16.02
C PHE A 14 -2.91 -5.50 -15.01
N TYR A 15 -3.60 -4.40 -15.29
CA TYR A 15 -3.73 -3.26 -14.37
C TYR A 15 -4.24 -3.65 -12.97
N TYR A 16 -5.05 -4.71 -12.88
CA TYR A 16 -5.63 -5.13 -11.61
C TYR A 16 -4.59 -5.51 -10.53
N ILE A 17 -3.37 -5.92 -10.93
CA ILE A 17 -2.30 -6.23 -9.97
C ILE A 17 -1.81 -4.99 -9.22
N GLU A 18 -1.94 -3.80 -9.82
CA GLU A 18 -1.51 -2.54 -9.22
C GLU A 18 -2.30 -2.23 -7.96
N TYR A 19 -3.59 -2.60 -7.90
CA TYR A 19 -4.37 -2.48 -6.66
C TYR A 19 -3.78 -3.30 -5.51
N GLY A 20 -3.28 -4.51 -5.78
CA GLY A 20 -2.64 -5.34 -4.78
C GLY A 20 -1.35 -4.70 -4.24
N MET A 21 -0.51 -4.19 -5.16
CA MET A 21 0.74 -3.50 -4.79
C MET A 21 0.48 -2.19 -4.03
N ALA A 22 -0.49 -1.39 -4.50
CA ALA A 22 -0.88 -0.14 -3.87
C ALA A 22 -1.52 -0.36 -2.49
N GLN A 23 -2.33 -1.41 -2.32
CA GLN A 23 -2.95 -1.73 -1.04
C GLN A 23 -1.91 -2.12 0.02
N LEU A 24 -0.88 -2.90 -0.33
CA LEU A 24 0.22 -3.18 0.59
C LEU A 24 1.00 -1.92 0.96
N GLY A 25 1.26 -1.04 -0.02
CA GLY A 25 1.89 0.26 0.24
C GLY A 25 1.05 1.15 1.15
N ALA A 26 -0.27 1.20 0.96
CA ALA A 26 -1.20 1.95 1.79
C ALA A 26 -1.23 1.44 3.24
N VAL A 27 -1.22 0.12 3.45
CA VAL A 27 -1.13 -0.47 4.78
C VAL A 27 0.20 -0.14 5.46
N ALA A 28 1.32 -0.17 4.71
CA ALA A 28 2.62 0.22 5.24
C ALA A 28 2.67 1.70 5.65
N LEU A 29 2.10 2.60 4.84
CA LEU A 29 1.95 4.01 5.17
C LEU A 29 1.07 4.20 6.40
N TRP A 30 -0.05 3.49 6.50
CA TRP A 30 -0.92 3.55 7.68
C TRP A 30 -0.20 3.10 8.95
N LYS A 31 0.58 2.01 8.87
CA LYS A 31 1.42 1.55 9.97
C LYS A 31 2.45 2.60 10.40
N ASN A 32 3.13 3.24 9.46
CA ASN A 32 4.07 4.32 9.75
C ASN A 32 3.36 5.53 10.38
N PHE A 33 2.19 5.92 9.87
CA PHE A 33 1.39 7.05 10.34
C PHE A 33 0.97 6.87 11.81
N LYS A 34 0.63 5.64 12.23
CA LYS A 34 0.33 5.33 13.63
C LYS A 34 1.54 5.50 14.56
N GLY A 35 2.76 5.46 14.05
CA GLY A 35 4.00 5.66 14.81
C GLY A 35 4.49 7.10 14.81
N ASP A 36 4.50 7.76 13.64
CA ASP A 36 4.91 9.15 13.45
C ASP A 36 4.13 9.77 12.29
N ALA A 37 3.04 10.46 12.64
CA ALA A 37 2.09 11.00 11.67
C ALA A 37 2.70 12.12 10.82
N ASP A 38 3.40 13.07 11.45
CA ASP A 38 3.97 14.24 10.76
C ASP A 38 5.04 13.82 9.76
N LYS A 39 5.94 12.92 10.18
CA LYS A 39 6.97 12.37 9.28
C LYS A 39 6.33 11.62 8.11
N THR A 40 5.34 10.77 8.39
CA THR A 40 4.69 9.97 7.34
C THR A 40 3.97 10.85 6.34
N PHE A 41 3.29 11.91 6.81
CA PHE A 41 2.61 12.86 5.94
C PHE A 41 3.60 13.64 5.05
N GLN A 42 4.74 14.07 5.61
CA GLN A 42 5.80 14.71 4.83
C GLN A 42 6.35 13.76 3.75
N GLN A 43 6.74 12.53 4.13
CA GLN A 43 7.26 11.54 3.19
C GLN A 43 6.26 11.19 2.08
N TYR A 44 4.98 11.07 2.43
CA TYR A 44 3.91 10.85 1.46
C TYR A 44 3.80 12.02 0.46
N THR A 45 3.85 13.26 0.94
CA THR A 45 3.79 14.46 0.10
C THR A 45 5.02 14.55 -0.82
N ASP A 46 6.20 14.26 -0.29
CA ASP A 46 7.44 14.22 -1.07
C ASP A 46 7.36 13.18 -2.18
N ALA A 47 6.84 11.98 -1.90
CA ALA A 47 6.65 10.93 -2.90
C ALA A 47 5.64 11.34 -3.99
N LEU A 48 4.53 11.99 -3.63
CA LEU A 48 3.57 12.51 -4.61
C LEU A 48 4.18 13.57 -5.53
N SER A 49 5.08 14.41 -5.00
CA SER A 49 5.74 15.46 -5.78
C SER A 49 6.63 14.92 -6.91
N LEU A 50 7.06 13.66 -6.83
CA LEU A 50 7.85 13.01 -7.88
C LEU A 50 7.03 12.75 -9.15
N GLY A 51 5.71 12.60 -9.04
CA GLY A 51 4.86 12.21 -10.17
C GLY A 51 5.40 11.00 -10.93
N TYR A 52 5.52 11.12 -12.25
CA TYR A 52 6.07 10.07 -13.13
C TYR A 52 7.58 10.19 -13.38
N SER A 53 8.30 11.00 -12.60
CA SER A 53 9.75 11.21 -12.82
C SER A 53 10.64 10.09 -12.28
N LYS A 54 10.07 9.16 -11.51
CA LYS A 54 10.78 8.11 -10.77
C LYS A 54 10.10 6.76 -10.94
N THR A 55 10.88 5.70 -10.72
CA THR A 55 10.37 4.33 -10.73
C THR A 55 9.52 4.05 -9.49
N ILE A 56 8.64 3.05 -9.55
CA ILE A 56 7.77 2.69 -8.42
C ILE A 56 8.56 2.38 -7.14
N PRO A 57 9.67 1.61 -7.15
CA PRO A 57 10.47 1.39 -5.94
C PRO A 57 11.06 2.67 -5.35
N GLU A 58 11.48 3.62 -6.19
CA GLU A 58 11.98 4.93 -5.72
C GLU A 58 10.86 5.77 -5.10
N ILE A 59 9.65 5.75 -5.67
CA ILE A 59 8.47 6.43 -5.10
C ILE A 59 8.14 5.83 -3.73
N TYR A 60 8.12 4.50 -3.60
CA TYR A 60 7.87 3.80 -2.34
C TYR A 60 8.92 4.16 -1.28
N SER A 61 10.20 4.12 -1.66
CA SER A 61 11.30 4.48 -0.76
C SER A 61 11.19 5.93 -0.28
N THR A 62 10.81 6.85 -1.15
CA THR A 62 10.58 8.27 -0.80
C THR A 62 9.42 8.42 0.19
N ALA A 63 8.37 7.62 0.01
CA ALA A 63 7.23 7.55 0.91
C ALA A 63 7.54 6.86 2.26
N GLY A 64 8.79 6.45 2.50
CA GLY A 64 9.19 5.79 3.74
C GLY A 64 8.73 4.33 3.86
N ILE A 65 8.37 3.70 2.75
CA ILE A 65 7.93 2.30 2.69
C ILE A 65 8.83 1.51 1.72
N SER A 66 8.67 0.18 1.71
CA SER A 66 9.44 -0.70 0.82
C SER A 66 8.55 -1.30 -0.25
N PHE A 67 9.05 -1.36 -1.49
CA PHE A 67 8.43 -2.14 -2.56
C PHE A 67 8.86 -3.60 -2.42
N ASP A 68 8.30 -4.28 -1.42
CA ASP A 68 8.66 -5.63 -0.99
C ASP A 68 7.41 -6.52 -0.89
N PHE A 69 7.48 -7.70 -1.49
CA PHE A 69 6.42 -8.71 -1.51
C PHE A 69 6.87 -10.04 -0.88
N SER A 70 7.96 -10.03 -0.14
CA SER A 70 8.40 -11.19 0.63
C SER A 70 7.31 -11.61 1.62
N GLU A 71 7.21 -12.91 1.86
CA GLU A 71 6.24 -13.48 2.79
C GLU A 71 6.33 -12.83 4.17
N ALA A 72 7.55 -12.63 4.67
CA ALA A 72 7.81 -12.01 5.96
C ALA A 72 7.28 -10.57 6.03
N TYR A 73 7.48 -9.77 4.98
CA TYR A 73 7.01 -8.39 4.93
C TYR A 73 5.48 -8.32 4.89
N VAL A 74 4.86 -9.09 3.98
CA VAL A 74 3.40 -9.13 3.83
C VAL A 74 2.73 -9.63 5.11
N LYS A 75 3.28 -10.67 5.74
CA LYS A 75 2.80 -11.16 7.03
C LYS A 75 2.81 -10.07 8.10
N GLY A 76 3.92 -9.33 8.22
CA GLY A 76 4.03 -8.24 9.19
C GLY A 76 3.06 -7.07 8.95
N LEU A 77 2.64 -6.84 7.69
CA LEU A 77 1.58 -5.88 7.38
C LEU A 77 0.20 -6.43 7.77
N MET A 78 -0.08 -7.71 7.48
CA MET A 78 -1.38 -8.31 7.82
C MET A 78 -1.57 -8.48 9.33
N GLU A 79 -0.53 -8.82 10.08
CA GLU A 79 -0.55 -8.84 11.54
C GLU A 79 -0.91 -7.47 12.13
N PHE A 80 -0.38 -6.39 11.54
CA PHE A 80 -0.75 -5.02 11.91
C PHE A 80 -2.23 -4.73 11.63
N VAL A 81 -2.73 -5.08 10.45
CA VAL A 81 -4.16 -4.90 10.10
C VAL A 81 -5.04 -5.67 11.08
N TRP A 82 -4.69 -6.91 11.40
CA TRP A 82 -5.47 -7.76 12.31
C TRP A 82 -5.55 -7.15 13.71
N LYS A 83 -4.41 -6.67 14.23
CA LYS A 83 -4.35 -5.98 15.51
C LYS A 83 -5.25 -4.74 15.54
N GLU A 84 -5.24 -3.93 14.49
CA GLU A 84 -6.08 -2.72 14.43
C GLU A 84 -7.58 -3.06 14.29
N LEU A 85 -7.93 -4.16 13.61
CA LEU A 85 -9.29 -4.66 13.55
C LEU A 85 -9.80 -5.09 14.93
N GLU A 86 -9.01 -5.89 15.67
CA GLU A 86 -9.37 -6.36 17.01
C GLU A 86 -9.60 -5.19 17.99
N LEU A 87 -8.73 -4.17 17.94
CA LEU A 87 -8.88 -2.96 18.75
C LEU A 87 -10.15 -2.14 18.42
N SER A 88 -10.72 -2.32 17.23
CA SER A 88 -11.87 -1.56 16.73
C SER A 88 -13.21 -2.27 16.95
N THR A 89 -13.19 -3.55 17.33
CA THR A 89 -14.39 -4.32 17.67
C THR A 89 -14.73 -4.17 19.17
N PRO A 90 -15.93 -3.68 19.53
CA PRO A 90 -16.43 -3.75 20.91
C PRO A 90 -16.57 -5.20 21.39
N GLU A 91 -16.40 -5.43 22.70
CA GLU A 91 -16.75 -6.71 23.36
C GLU A 91 -18.21 -7.11 23.13
#